data_AF-A0A3S4GAR7-F1
#
_entry.id   AF-A0A3S4GAR7-F1
#
_cell.length_a   1.000
_cell.length_b   1.000
_cell.length_c   1.000
_cell.angle_alpha   90.00
_cell.angle_beta   90.00
_cell.angle_gamma   90.00
#
_symmetry.space_group_name_H-M   'P 1'
#
loop_
_entity.id
_entity.type
_entity.pdbx_description
1 polymer ?
#
loop_
_entity_poly.entity_id
_entity_poly.type
_entity_poly.pdbx_seq_one_letter_code
_entity_poly.pdbx_strand_id
1 'polypeptide(L)'
;MAESQDGFTLRHHYNDAGQRILRESDGGHRVAFSWSTTGQLAAIGLNDDAPVALGYDAAGRLCREQLGEGLVRELTYDGEGRLTASTRCRVSCRCSRPATATTCRAT
;
A
#
# COMPACT_ATOMS: atom_id res chain seq x y z
N MET A 1 12.82 18.44 1.24
CA MET A 1 11.93 19.62 1.02
C MET A 1 11.09 19.82 2.28
N ALA A 2 10.87 21.05 2.74
CA ALA A 2 10.07 21.32 3.95
C ALA A 2 8.99 22.36 3.67
N GLU A 3 7.81 22.17 4.27
CA GLU A 3 6.63 23.01 4.12
C GLU A 3 6.06 23.29 5.52
N SER A 4 5.58 24.50 5.76
CA SER A 4 4.89 24.84 7.01
C SER A 4 3.37 24.73 6.79
N GLN A 5 2.69 23.85 7.54
CA GLN A 5 1.23 23.69 7.52
C GLN A 5 0.68 23.79 8.94
N ASP A 6 -0.29 24.67 9.18
CA ASP A 6 -1.00 24.80 10.47
C ASP A 6 -0.09 24.93 11.70
N GLY A 7 1.07 25.58 11.55
CA GLY A 7 2.06 25.74 12.62
C GLY A 7 3.02 24.56 12.82
N PHE A 8 2.88 23.50 12.03
CA PHE A 8 3.81 22.37 11.98
C PHE A 8 4.73 22.48 10.76
N THR A 9 6.01 22.14 10.96
CA THR A 9 6.97 21.98 9.87
C THR A 9 6.94 20.55 9.37
N LEU A 10 6.47 20.38 8.15
CA LEU A 10 6.45 19.13 7.42
C LEU A 10 7.73 18.97 6.60
N ARG A 11 8.36 17.80 6.68
CA ARG A 11 9.54 17.44 5.91
C ARG A 11 9.23 16.27 5.00
N HIS A 12 9.76 16.36 3.79
CA HIS A 12 9.62 15.35 2.74
C HIS A 12 11.00 14.88 2.27
N HIS A 13 11.13 13.56 2.20
CA HIS A 13 12.31 12.86 1.75
C HIS A 13 11.95 12.02 0.53
N TYR A 14 12.86 12.00 -0.44
CA TYR A 14 12.70 11.32 -1.72
C TYR A 14 13.92 10.45 -1.98
N ASN A 15 13.73 9.34 -2.70
CA ASN A 15 14.84 8.55 -3.23
C ASN A 15 15.40 9.19 -4.51
N ASP A 16 16.46 8.59 -5.07
CA ASP A 16 17.10 9.05 -6.32
C ASP A 16 16.16 9.04 -7.54
N ALA A 17 15.11 8.20 -7.51
CA ALA A 17 14.08 8.16 -8.53
C ALA A 17 13.01 9.28 -8.37
N GLY A 18 13.18 10.18 -7.39
CA GLY A 18 12.23 11.26 -7.11
C GLY A 18 10.93 10.79 -6.44
N GLN A 19 10.88 9.54 -5.96
CA GLN A 19 9.73 8.99 -5.26
C GLN A 19 9.82 9.31 -3.77
N ARG A 20 8.72 9.79 -3.18
CA ARG A 20 8.68 10.13 -1.75
C ARG A 20 8.84 8.86 -0.92
N ILE A 21 9.78 8.85 0.02
CA ILE A 21 10.05 7.73 0.94
C ILE A 21 9.65 8.03 2.38
N LEU A 22 9.61 9.31 2.76
CA LEU A 22 9.20 9.73 4.11
C LEU A 22 8.53 11.10 4.06
N ARG A 23 7.46 11.23 4.84
CA ARG A 23 6.85 12.49 5.25
C ARG A 23 6.86 12.52 6.77
N GLU A 24 7.42 13.56 7.38
CA GLU A 24 7.41 13.70 8.84
C GLU A 24 7.08 15.12 9.28
N SER A 25 6.37 15.30 10.38
CA SER A 25 6.17 16.61 11.02
C SER A 25 7.06 16.76 12.25
N ASP A 26 7.38 17.99 12.61
CA ASP A 26 7.97 18.36 13.91
C ASP A 26 7.07 18.02 15.11
N GLY A 27 5.77 17.81 14.88
CA GLY A 27 4.84 17.22 15.85
C GLY A 27 4.98 15.71 16.05
N GLY A 28 5.91 15.03 15.35
CA GLY A 28 6.23 13.61 15.55
C GLY A 28 5.45 12.63 14.67
N HIS A 29 4.53 13.09 13.81
CA HIS A 29 3.82 12.21 12.89
C HIS A 29 4.70 11.85 11.69
N ARG A 30 4.76 10.56 11.34
CA ARG A 30 5.57 10.02 10.24
C ARG A 30 4.74 9.15 9.32
N VAL A 31 4.96 9.30 8.02
CA VAL A 31 4.40 8.42 6.99
C VAL A 31 5.54 7.96 6.09
N ALA A 32 5.89 6.68 6.17
CA ALA A 32 6.92 6.05 5.36
C ALA A 32 6.30 5.38 4.12
N PHE A 33 7.00 5.44 3.00
CA PHE A 33 6.57 4.87 1.73
C PHE A 33 7.69 3.98 1.19
N SER A 34 7.34 2.78 0.76
CA SER A 34 8.26 1.86 0.06
C SER A 34 7.76 1.62 -1.35
N TRP A 35 8.70 1.43 -2.27
CA TRP A 35 8.43 1.30 -3.70
C TRP A 35 9.03 0.00 -4.21
N SER A 36 8.34 -0.64 -5.14
CA SER A 36 8.85 -1.80 -5.88
C SER A 36 9.89 -1.37 -6.90
N THR A 37 10.62 -2.35 -7.45
CA THR A 37 11.56 -2.14 -8.56
C THR A 37 10.89 -1.64 -9.84
N THR A 38 9.58 -1.86 -10.00
CA THR A 38 8.75 -1.35 -11.10
C THR A 38 8.22 0.05 -10.84
N GLY A 39 8.55 0.66 -9.70
CA GLY A 39 8.11 2.01 -9.31
C GLY A 39 6.69 2.07 -8.76
N GLN A 40 6.10 0.94 -8.38
CA GLN A 40 4.78 0.86 -7.76
C GLN A 40 4.90 0.98 -6.24
N LEU A 41 3.89 1.54 -5.56
CA LEU A 41 3.94 1.73 -4.12
C LEU A 41 3.74 0.39 -3.40
N ALA A 42 4.78 -0.14 -2.75
CA ALA A 42 4.76 -1.47 -2.14
C ALA A 42 4.20 -1.46 -0.71
N ALA A 43 4.43 -0.41 0.08
CA ALA A 43 3.85 -0.29 1.41
C ALA A 43 3.80 1.16 1.92
N ILE A 44 2.88 1.42 2.84
CA ILE A 44 2.72 2.67 3.56
C ILE A 44 2.77 2.38 5.07
N GLY A 45 3.76 2.94 5.76
CA GLY A 45 3.86 2.88 7.22
C GLY A 45 3.40 4.18 7.87
N LEU A 46 2.65 4.09 8.97
CA LEU A 46 2.24 5.25 9.77
C LEU A 46 2.91 5.14 11.14
N ASN A 47 3.77 6.09 11.50
CA ASN A 47 4.53 6.07 12.74
C ASN A 47 5.23 4.72 12.95
N ASP A 48 4.96 4.07 14.09
CA ASP A 48 5.46 2.75 14.48
C ASP A 48 4.42 1.64 14.29
N ASP A 49 3.27 1.93 13.66
CA ASP A 49 2.24 0.93 13.36
C ASP A 49 2.68 -0.03 12.25
N ALA A 50 2.07 -1.22 12.26
CA ALA A 50 2.27 -2.21 11.21
C ALA A 50 1.90 -1.61 9.84
N PRO A 51 2.78 -1.70 8.83
CA PRO A 51 2.57 -1.03 7.55
C PRO A 51 1.42 -1.67 6.77
N VAL A 52 0.78 -0.86 5.95
CA VAL A 52 -0.15 -1.33 4.92
C VAL A 52 0.67 -1.79 3.72
N ALA A 53 0.68 -3.09 3.44
CA ALA A 53 1.36 -3.63 2.25
C ALA A 53 0.41 -3.75 1.07
N LEU A 54 0.88 -3.39 -0.12
CA LEU A 54 0.13 -3.33 -1.37
C LEU A 54 0.69 -4.34 -2.36
N GLY A 55 -0.19 -5.06 -3.04
CA GLY A 55 0.15 -6.04 -4.08
C GLY A 55 -0.61 -5.75 -5.37
N TYR A 56 0.07 -5.96 -6.50
CA TYR A 56 -0.43 -5.60 -7.82
C TYR A 56 -0.50 -6.82 -8.74
N ASP A 57 -1.44 -6.81 -9.67
CA ASP A 57 -1.54 -7.82 -10.70
C ASP A 57 -0.58 -7.51 -11.86
N ALA A 58 -0.51 -8.41 -12.84
CA ALA A 58 0.36 -8.23 -14.00
C ALA A 58 0.00 -7.00 -14.86
N ALA A 59 -1.22 -6.47 -14.73
CA ALA A 59 -1.66 -5.25 -15.39
C ALA A 59 -1.39 -3.99 -14.55
N GLY A 60 -0.73 -4.14 -13.40
CA GLY A 60 -0.39 -3.03 -12.50
C GLY A 60 -1.56 -2.54 -11.64
N ARG A 61 -2.65 -3.30 -11.53
CA ARG A 61 -3.83 -2.95 -10.74
C ARG A 61 -3.71 -3.52 -9.33
N LEU A 62 -4.17 -2.78 -8.32
CA LEU A 62 -4.11 -3.19 -6.92
C LEU A 62 -5.04 -4.39 -6.68
N CYS A 63 -4.49 -5.54 -6.34
CA CYS A 63 -5.24 -6.79 -6.11
C CYS A 63 -5.20 -7.28 -4.66
N ARG A 64 -4.28 -6.74 -3.85
CA ARG A 64 -4.14 -7.11 -2.44
C ARG A 64 -3.71 -5.90 -1.61
N GLU A 65 -4.38 -5.71 -0.49
CA GLU A 65 -4.00 -4.76 0.55
C GLU A 65 -3.94 -5.52 1.87
N GLN A 66 -2.81 -5.47 2.56
CA GLN A 66 -2.67 -6.04 3.89
C GLN A 66 -2.60 -4.89 4.89
N LEU A 67 -3.68 -4.70 5.63
CA LEU A 67 -3.82 -3.67 6.65
C LEU A 67 -3.26 -4.21 7.97
N GLY A 68 -1.99 -3.88 8.22
CA GLY A 68 -1.24 -4.36 9.36
C GLY A 68 -1.16 -5.90 9.41
N GLU A 69 -1.03 -6.45 10.61
CA GLU A 69 -0.83 -7.90 10.79
C GLU A 69 -2.12 -8.71 10.71
N GLY A 70 -3.28 -8.05 10.77
CA GLY A 70 -4.54 -8.71 11.08
C GLY A 70 -5.50 -8.85 9.90
N LEU A 71 -5.44 -7.98 8.90
CA LEU A 71 -6.49 -7.87 7.89
C LEU A 71 -5.90 -7.81 6.48
N VAL A 72 -6.47 -8.62 5.58
CA VAL A 72 -6.19 -8.59 4.16
C VAL A 72 -7.47 -8.23 3.43
N ARG A 73 -7.36 -7.32 2.47
CA ARG A 73 -8.37 -7.05 1.46
C ARG A 73 -7.85 -7.54 0.11
N GLU A 74 -8.62 -8.40 -0.54
CA GLU A 74 -8.34 -8.87 -1.89
C GLU A 74 -9.35 -8.26 -2.86
N LEU A 75 -8.87 -7.82 -4.02
CA LEU A 75 -9.67 -7.22 -5.09
C LEU A 75 -9.53 -8.07 -6.35
N THR A 76 -10.66 -8.37 -6.98
CA THR A 76 -10.73 -9.11 -8.25
C THR A 76 -11.33 -8.24 -9.32
N TYR A 77 -10.74 -8.29 -10.52
CA TYR A 77 -11.17 -7.52 -11.68
C TYR A 77 -11.58 -8.44 -12.82
N ASP A 78 -12.50 -7.98 -13.67
CA ASP A 78 -12.75 -8.61 -14.96
C ASP A 78 -11.67 -8.24 -16.01
N GLY A 79 -11.81 -8.81 -17.21
CA GLY A 79 -10.92 -8.53 -18.35
C GLY A 79 -11.02 -7.09 -18.86
N GLU A 80 -12.07 -6.35 -18.51
CA GLU A 80 -12.26 -4.93 -18.84
C GLU A 80 -11.70 -4.00 -17.75
N GLY A 81 -11.19 -4.55 -16.64
CA GLY A 81 -10.63 -3.76 -15.54
C GLY A 81 -11.62 -3.24 -14.53
N ARG A 82 -12.87 -3.72 -14.55
CA ARG A 82 -13.87 -3.38 -13.53
C ARG A 82 -13.73 -4.29 -12.33
N LEU A 83 -13.89 -3.72 -11.14
CA LEU A 83 -13.87 -4.47 -9.89
C LEU A 83 -15.11 -5.38 -9.82
N THR A 84 -14.91 -6.69 -9.77
CA THR A 84 -15.99 -7.68 -9.71
C THR A 84 -16.18 -8.27 -8.32
N ALA A 85 -15.14 -8.29 -7.49
CA ALA A 85 -15.24 -8.73 -6.10
C ALA A 85 -14.24 -8.01 -5.21
N SER A 86 -14.65 -7.77 -3.96
CA SER A 86 -13.75 -7.35 -2.90
C SER A 86 -14.02 -8.18 -1.64
N THR A 87 -13.01 -8.87 -1.15
CA THR A 87 -13.12 -9.73 0.03
C THR A 87 -12.20 -9.21 1.11
N ARG A 88 -12.69 -9.18 2.35
CA ARG A 88 -11.88 -8.85 3.53
C ARG A 88 -11.77 -10.09 4.41
N CYS A 89 -10.54 -10.52 4.65
CA CYS A 89 -10.23 -11.71 5.41
C CYS A 89 -9.23 -11.36 6.50
N ARG A 90 -9.38 -11.96 7.68
CA ARG A 90 -8.31 -11.89 8.68
C ARG A 90 -7.10 -12.65 8.14
N VAL A 91 -5.88 -12.17 8.37
CA VAL A 91 -4.64 -12.90 7.98
C VAL A 91 -4.65 -14.32 8.56
N SER A 92 -5.20 -14.48 9.76
CA SER A 92 -5.37 -15.77 10.44
C SER A 92 -6.51 -16.62 9.88
N CYS A 93 -7.44 -16.04 9.14
CA CYS A 93 -8.54 -16.77 8.52
C CYS A 93 -8.07 -17.31 7.17
N ARG A 94 -8.00 -18.64 7.07
CA ARG A 94 -7.75 -19.35 5.81
C ARG A 94 -9.01 -19.28 4.92
N CYS A 95 -9.46 -18.07 4.60
CA CYS A 95 -10.49 -17.86 3.59
C CYS A 95 -9.87 -18.21 2.24
N SER A 96 -10.45 -19.20 1.58
CA SER A 96 -10.01 -19.68 0.28
C SER A 96 -10.00 -18.53 -0.74
N ARG A 97 -8.86 -18.32 -1.41
CA ARG A 97 -8.76 -17.43 -2.57
C ARG A 97 -9.87 -17.79 -3.56
N PRO A 98 -10.65 -16.84 -4.08
CA PRO A 98 -11.58 -17.13 -5.16
C PRO A 98 -10.80 -17.62 -6.39
N ALA A 99 -11.27 -18.73 -6.98
CA ALA A 99 -10.57 -19.49 -8.02
C ALA A 99 -10.39 -18.77 -9.37
N THR A 100 -10.98 -17.58 -9.53
CA THR A 100 -10.97 -16.80 -10.79
C THR A 100 -10.18 -15.49 -10.71
N ALA A 101 -9.51 -15.20 -9.58
CA ALA A 101 -8.74 -13.97 -9.46
C ALA A 101 -7.46 -14.02 -10.31
N THR A 102 -7.29 -13.04 -11.21
CA THR A 102 -5.99 -12.72 -11.82
C THR A 102 -4.93 -12.74 -10.73
N THR A 103 -3.93 -13.62 -10.87
CA THR A 103 -3.02 -13.92 -9.77
C THR A 103 -2.25 -12.67 -9.36
N CYS A 104 -2.57 -12.16 -8.17
CA CYS A 104 -1.86 -11.07 -7.55
C CYS A 104 -0.39 -11.48 -7.36
N ARG A 105 0.55 -10.72 -7.93
CA ARG A 105 1.97 -10.91 -7.63
C ARG A 105 2.28 -10.11 -6.37
N ALA A 106 2.91 -10.77 -5.41
CA ALA A 106 3.60 -10.05 -4.36
C ALA A 106 4.83 -9.38 -5.01
N THR A 107 4.92 -8.06 -4.84
CA THR A 107 6.08 -7.25 -5.25
C THR A 107 7.26 -7.48 -4.33
#